data_AF-A0A0N1IPD2-F1
#
_entry.id   AF-A0A0N1IPD2-F1
#
_cell.length_a   1.000
_cell.length_b   1.000
_cell.length_c   1.000
_cell.angle_alpha   90.00
_cell.angle_beta   90.00
_cell.angle_gamma   90.00
#
_symmetry.space_group_name_H-M   'P 1'
#
loop_
_entity.id
_entity.type
_entity.pdbx_description
1 polymer ?
#
loop_
_entity_poly.entity_id
_entity_poly.type
_entity_poly.pdbx_seq_one_letter_code
_entity_poly.pdbx_strand_id
1 'polypeptide(L)'
;MEEDRFFDERISIRDSARPLKKYGSTCNHMKRNEEYIKHVMSKSDTLQGIALKYGVTMEKIRRANRLFATDSLFLREYLLIPVTRDSPFYENGERVTEPAMPLHRASMSDMSSRQSRDFSPGSPDEKKSFDNFLNRLDSSLADIKKHVEKSKENSE
;
A
#
# COMPACT_ATOMS: atom_id res chain seq x y z
N MET A 1 16.41 0.73 -56.51
CA MET A 1 15.76 1.88 -55.85
C MET A 1 14.28 1.72 -56.14
N GLU A 2 13.38 1.48 -55.20
CA GLU A 2 13.40 1.68 -53.76
C GLU A 2 12.56 0.59 -53.07
N GLU A 3 12.99 0.20 -51.88
CA GLU A 3 12.30 -0.76 -51.01
C GLU A 3 11.10 -0.05 -50.37
N ASP A 4 9.89 -0.40 -50.82
CA ASP A 4 8.66 -0.03 -50.12
C ASP A 4 8.60 -0.81 -48.81
N ARG A 5 9.21 -0.22 -47.77
CA ARG A 5 9.03 -0.60 -46.38
C ARG A 5 7.56 -0.47 -46.04
N PHE A 6 6.83 -1.58 -46.21
CA PHE A 6 5.52 -1.81 -45.63
C PHE A 6 5.61 -1.42 -44.14
N PHE A 7 5.10 -0.23 -43.84
CA PHE A 7 4.84 0.16 -42.48
C PHE A 7 3.77 -0.79 -41.99
N ASP A 8 4.18 -1.67 -41.08
CA ASP A 8 3.32 -2.65 -40.44
C ASP A 8 2.36 -1.89 -39.51
N GLU A 9 1.34 -1.29 -40.12
CA GLU A 9 0.32 -0.42 -39.53
C GLU A 9 -0.62 -1.22 -38.60
N ARG A 10 -0.45 -2.55 -38.57
CA ARG A 10 -1.21 -3.50 -37.75
C ARG A 10 -0.44 -3.98 -36.51
N ILE A 11 0.80 -3.55 -36.28
CA ILE A 11 1.54 -3.94 -35.07
C ILE A 11 0.95 -3.20 -33.86
N SER A 12 0.64 -3.98 -32.81
CA SER A 12 0.27 -3.42 -31.51
C SER A 12 1.38 -2.50 -31.00
N ILE A 13 1.01 -1.28 -30.61
CA ILE A 13 1.87 -0.32 -29.88
C ILE A 13 2.47 -0.94 -28.59
N ARG A 14 1.94 -2.08 -28.14
CA ARG A 14 2.46 -2.86 -27.02
C ARG A 14 3.83 -3.49 -27.30
N ASP A 15 4.14 -3.80 -28.57
CA ASP A 15 5.38 -4.48 -28.96
C ASP A 15 6.48 -3.50 -29.39
N SER A 16 6.12 -2.28 -29.81
CA SER A 16 7.07 -1.23 -30.24
C SER A 16 7.36 -0.17 -29.18
N ALA A 17 6.56 -0.08 -28.12
CA ALA A 17 6.81 0.87 -27.04
C ALA A 17 7.95 0.39 -26.13
N ARG A 18 9.10 1.07 -26.20
CA ARG A 18 10.10 1.02 -25.10
C ARG A 18 9.37 1.37 -23.80
N PRO A 19 9.61 0.65 -22.68
CA PRO A 19 8.93 0.93 -21.43
C PRO A 19 9.13 2.41 -21.06
N LEU A 20 8.04 3.16 -21.04
CA LEU A 20 8.05 4.57 -20.69
C LEU A 20 8.72 4.72 -19.32
N LYS A 21 9.68 5.65 -19.21
CA LYS A 21 10.20 6.10 -17.91
C LYS A 21 9.03 6.68 -17.14
N LYS A 22 8.47 5.92 -16.19
CA LYS A 22 7.39 6.39 -15.31
C LYS A 22 7.90 7.49 -14.39
N TYR A 23 7.87 8.73 -14.87
CA TYR A 23 7.91 9.89 -13.98
C TYR A 23 6.65 9.86 -13.11
N GLY A 24 6.82 10.04 -11.79
CA GLY A 24 5.69 10.01 -10.86
C GLY A 24 5.32 8.62 -10.34
N SER A 25 6.18 7.60 -10.48
CA SER A 25 6.12 6.46 -9.54
C SER A 25 6.46 7.01 -8.16
N THR A 26 5.46 7.47 -7.42
CA THR A 26 5.64 7.79 -6.01
C THR A 26 6.20 6.55 -5.35
N CYS A 27 7.30 6.78 -4.66
CA CYS A 27 8.21 5.80 -4.14
C CYS A 27 7.52 4.52 -3.65
N ASN A 28 8.11 3.38 -4.00
CA ASN A 28 7.90 2.13 -3.29
C ASN A 28 7.80 2.48 -1.81
N HIS A 29 6.62 2.33 -1.19
CA HIS A 29 6.46 2.49 0.24
C HIS A 29 7.24 1.34 0.85
N MET A 30 8.55 1.53 0.98
CA MET A 30 9.45 0.58 1.61
C MET A 30 8.84 0.41 2.99
N LYS A 31 8.18 -0.73 3.21
CA LYS A 31 7.71 -1.15 4.52
C LYS A 31 8.98 -1.23 5.34
N ARG A 32 9.34 -0.13 6.00
CA ARG A 32 10.36 -0.16 7.03
C ARG A 32 9.77 -1.12 8.03
N ASN A 33 10.44 -2.25 8.22
CA ASN A 33 10.12 -3.20 9.28
C ASN A 33 10.45 -2.49 10.61
N GLU A 34 9.61 -1.52 10.97
CA GLU A 34 9.61 -0.81 12.22
C GLU A 34 8.92 -1.73 13.21
N GLU A 35 9.64 -2.09 14.26
CA GLU A 35 9.02 -2.76 15.39
C GLU A 35 8.43 -1.71 16.32
N TYR A 36 7.28 -2.03 16.89
CA TYR A 36 6.60 -1.14 17.82
C TYR A 36 6.58 -1.75 19.21
N ILE A 37 7.00 -0.96 20.20
CA ILE A 37 6.73 -1.25 21.61
C ILE A 37 5.45 -0.54 22.01
N LYS A 38 4.53 -1.27 22.66
CA LYS A 38 3.34 -0.68 23.27
C LYS A 38 3.72 -0.07 24.63
N HIS A 39 3.64 1.25 24.74
CA HIS A 39 3.88 1.98 25.99
C HIS A 39 2.55 2.46 26.58
N VAL A 40 2.19 1.95 27.76
CA VAL A 40 1.00 2.39 28.50
C VAL A 40 1.27 3.78 29.10
N MET A 41 0.34 4.71 28.87
CA MET A 41 0.49 6.10 29.28
C MET A 41 0.15 6.28 30.76
N SER A 42 1.03 6.96 31.49
CA SER A 42 0.80 7.45 32.85
C SER A 42 0.48 8.95 32.84
N LYS A 43 -0.19 9.44 33.88
CA LYS A 43 -0.56 10.88 33.99
C LYS A 43 0.64 11.84 33.98
N SER A 44 1.81 11.35 34.37
CA SER A 44 3.08 12.08 34.38
C SER A 44 3.86 11.97 33.08
N ASP A 45 3.41 11.15 32.13
CA ASP A 45 4.16 10.91 30.90
C ASP A 45 3.97 12.05 29.90
N THR A 46 5.08 12.44 29.28
CA THR A 46 5.11 13.46 28.22
C THR A 46 5.71 12.84 26.97
N LEU A 47 5.32 13.33 25.78
CA LEU A 47 5.87 12.81 24.53
C LEU A 47 7.40 12.96 24.49
N GLN A 48 7.91 14.05 25.05
CA GLN A 48 9.32 14.35 25.21
C GLN A 48 10.01 13.33 26.11
N GLY A 49 9.44 13.07 27.29
CA GLY A 49 9.98 12.07 28.23
C GLY A 49 9.99 10.67 27.64
N ILE A 50 8.92 10.29 26.94
CA ILE A 50 8.83 9.01 26.23
C ILE A 50 9.88 8.93 25.11
N ALA A 51 10.02 9.98 24.30
CA ALA A 51 11.02 10.03 23.24
C ALA A 51 12.44 9.81 23.78
N LEU A 52 12.79 10.46 24.90
CA LEU A 52 14.08 10.28 25.57
C LEU A 52 14.23 8.87 26.16
N LYS A 53 13.20 8.35 26.81
CA LYS A 53 13.20 7.02 27.43
C LYS A 53 13.52 5.91 26.42
N TYR A 54 12.93 5.98 25.23
CA TYR A 54 13.09 4.94 24.21
C TYR A 54 14.16 5.27 23.15
N GLY A 55 14.81 6.43 23.25
CA GLY A 55 15.84 6.86 22.29
C GLY A 55 15.29 7.14 20.89
N VAL A 56 14.06 7.64 20.78
CA VAL A 56 13.38 7.91 19.50
C VAL A 56 13.04 9.39 19.39
N THR A 57 12.79 9.88 18.17
CA THR A 57 12.34 11.27 17.99
C THR A 57 10.83 11.39 18.20
N MET A 58 10.39 12.53 18.74
CA MET A 58 8.96 12.81 18.93
C MET A 58 8.18 12.67 17.62
N GLU A 59 8.76 13.12 16.50
CA GLU A 59 8.14 13.03 15.17
C GLU A 59 7.85 11.60 14.74
N LYS A 60 8.75 10.65 15.05
CA LYS A 60 8.54 9.24 14.75
C LYS A 60 7.37 8.68 15.56
N ILE A 61 7.29 9.00 16.86
CA ILE A 61 6.15 8.60 17.70
C ILE A 61 4.85 9.22 17.17
N ARG A 62 4.86 10.51 16.81
CA ARG A 62 3.66 11.18 16.26
C ARG A 62 3.20 10.53 14.96
N ARG A 63 4.12 10.24 14.05
CA ARG A 63 3.81 9.60 12.76
C ARG A 63 3.25 8.19 12.96
N ALA A 64 3.83 7.41 13.86
CA ALA A 64 3.37 6.06 14.16
C ALA A 64 1.96 6.04 14.77
N ASN A 65 1.63 7.03 15.63
CA ASN A 65 0.36 7.10 16.35
C ASN A 65 -0.66 8.06 15.73
N ARG A 66 -0.37 8.61 14.54
CA ARG A 66 -1.18 9.62 13.85
C ARG A 66 -1.57 10.79 14.77
N LEU A 67 -0.60 11.28 15.52
CA LEU A 67 -0.79 12.40 16.45
C LEU A 67 -0.46 13.74 15.76
N PHE A 68 -1.34 14.71 15.95
CA PHE A 68 -1.08 16.12 15.65
C PHE A 68 -0.42 16.84 16.82
N ALA A 69 0.12 18.02 16.58
CA ALA A 69 0.79 18.82 17.62
C ALA A 69 -0.16 19.28 18.74
N THR A 70 -1.45 19.37 18.45
CA THR A 70 -2.51 19.81 19.36
C THR A 70 -3.15 18.66 20.15
N ASP A 71 -2.76 17.41 19.86
CA ASP A 71 -3.42 16.25 20.45
C ASP A 71 -3.03 16.07 21.92
N SER A 72 -4.03 15.77 22.74
CA SER A 72 -3.85 15.51 24.17
C SER A 72 -3.45 14.06 24.43
N LEU A 73 -2.18 13.84 24.78
CA LEU A 73 -1.61 12.50 24.98
C LEU A 73 -2.25 11.74 26.16
N PHE A 74 -2.64 12.46 27.21
CA PHE A 74 -3.25 11.87 28.41
C PHE A 74 -4.63 11.26 28.17
N LEU A 75 -5.25 11.50 27.01
CA LEU A 75 -6.50 10.84 26.59
C LEU A 75 -6.26 9.46 25.99
N ARG A 76 -5.01 9.11 25.68
CA ARG A 76 -4.63 7.82 25.11
C ARG A 76 -4.26 6.86 26.23
N GLU A 77 -4.73 5.62 26.13
CA GLU A 77 -4.32 4.53 27.04
C GLU A 77 -2.87 4.09 26.77
N TYR A 78 -2.44 4.12 25.51
CA TYR A 78 -1.09 3.72 25.11
C TYR A 78 -0.60 4.44 23.85
N LEU A 79 0.71 4.37 23.62
CA LEU A 79 1.38 4.80 22.39
C LEU A 79 2.24 3.67 21.82
N LEU A 80 2.26 3.57 20.49
CA LEU A 80 3.14 2.70 19.72
C LEU A 80 4.47 3.41 19.46
N ILE A 81 5.57 2.85 19.94
CA ILE A 81 6.87 3.48 19.86
C ILE A 81 7.73 2.73 18.83
N PRO A 82 8.08 3.35 17.69
CA PRO A 82 8.91 2.71 16.67
C PRO A 82 10.36 2.62 17.15
N VAL A 83 10.79 1.42 17.53
CA VAL A 83 12.15 1.14 17.98
C VAL A 83 12.96 0.43 16.90
N THR A 84 14.26 0.70 16.87
CA THR A 84 15.22 -0.04 16.05
C THR A 84 15.64 -1.31 16.79
N ARG A 85 15.99 -2.37 16.03
CA ARG A 85 16.42 -3.66 16.58
C ARG A 85 17.68 -3.55 17.45
N ASP A 86 18.50 -2.53 17.21
CA ASP A 86 19.72 -2.28 17.96
C ASP A 86 19.49 -1.50 19.27
N SER A 87 18.23 -1.14 19.59
CA SER A 87 17.91 -0.43 20.82
C SER A 87 17.84 -1.40 22.01
N PRO A 88 18.46 -1.09 23.16
CA PRO A 88 18.42 -1.95 24.35
C PRO A 88 16.99 -2.12 24.93
N PHE A 89 16.05 -1.29 24.49
CA PHE A 89 14.64 -1.38 24.87
C PHE A 89 13.84 -2.35 24.00
N TYR A 90 14.39 -2.81 22.87
CA TYR A 90 13.75 -3.79 21.97
C TYR A 90 13.66 -5.18 22.61
N GLU A 91 14.63 -5.55 23.45
CA GLU A 91 14.76 -6.91 24.00
C GLU A 91 13.88 -7.16 25.23
N ASN A 92 13.38 -6.10 25.87
CA ASN A 92 12.61 -6.15 27.12
C ASN A 92 11.09 -6.00 26.92
N GLY A 93 10.61 -5.84 25.69
CA GLY A 93 9.18 -5.84 25.38
C GLY A 93 8.72 -7.27 25.10
N GLU A 94 7.71 -7.75 25.82
CA GLU A 94 6.91 -8.90 25.37
C GLU A 94 6.61 -8.70 23.88
N ARG A 95 7.12 -9.60 23.03
CA ARG A 95 6.80 -9.60 21.61
C ARG A 95 5.29 -9.78 21.48
N VAL A 96 4.55 -8.68 21.36
CA VAL A 96 3.20 -8.69 20.83
C VAL A 96 3.35 -8.91 19.33
N THR A 97 3.75 -10.13 18.98
CA THR A 97 3.52 -10.68 17.65
C THR A 97 2.01 -10.55 17.46
N GLU A 98 1.62 -9.64 16.57
CA GLU A 98 0.34 -9.56 15.84
C GLU A 98 -0.89 -10.12 16.59
N PRO A 99 -1.97 -9.34 16.86
CA PRO A 99 -3.21 -9.94 17.33
C PRO A 99 -3.59 -11.06 16.38
N ALA A 100 -3.64 -12.28 16.91
CA ALA A 100 -3.95 -13.48 16.15
C ALA A 100 -5.22 -13.23 15.33
N MET A 101 -5.04 -13.09 14.01
CA MET A 101 -6.13 -13.25 13.09
C MET A 101 -6.81 -14.59 13.42
N PRO A 102 -8.15 -14.66 13.49
CA PRO A 102 -8.83 -15.89 13.87
C PRO A 102 -8.41 -17.01 12.90
N LEU A 103 -7.77 -18.04 13.44
CA LEU A 103 -7.57 -19.31 12.76
C LEU A 103 -8.95 -19.94 12.52
N HIS A 104 -9.59 -19.65 11.39
CA HIS A 104 -10.48 -20.63 10.78
C HIS A 104 -9.67 -21.45 9.77
N ARG A 105 -9.06 -22.47 10.37
CA ARG A 105 -8.48 -23.67 9.78
C ARG A 105 -9.24 -24.16 8.55
N ALA A 106 -8.55 -24.20 7.42
CA ALA A 106 -8.56 -25.37 6.55
C ALA A 106 -7.12 -25.58 6.05
N SER A 107 -6.45 -26.54 6.68
CA SER A 107 -5.14 -27.04 6.27
C SER A 107 -5.30 -27.80 4.95
N MET A 108 -4.43 -27.58 3.96
CA MET A 108 -3.74 -28.65 3.22
C MET A 108 -2.41 -28.12 2.62
N SER A 109 -1.31 -28.71 3.09
CA SER A 109 -0.06 -29.05 2.38
C SER A 109 0.64 -28.05 1.45
N ASP A 110 1.82 -27.62 1.89
CA ASP A 110 3.12 -27.82 1.23
C ASP A 110 3.18 -27.72 -0.30
N MET A 111 3.90 -26.72 -0.80
CA MET A 111 4.79 -26.90 -1.96
C MET A 111 5.90 -25.84 -1.90
N SER A 112 7.09 -26.29 -1.52
CA SER A 112 8.35 -25.61 -1.82
C SER A 112 8.69 -25.76 -3.31
N SER A 113 8.51 -24.71 -4.13
CA SER A 113 9.39 -24.45 -5.28
C SER A 113 9.02 -23.16 -6.03
N ARG A 114 10.00 -22.25 -6.04
CA ARG A 114 10.23 -21.16 -7.00
C ARG A 114 9.62 -21.40 -8.41
N GLN A 115 8.63 -20.61 -8.83
CA GLN A 115 8.55 -19.87 -10.11
C GLN A 115 7.20 -19.12 -10.19
N SER A 116 7.21 -17.89 -10.73
CA SER A 116 6.06 -17.09 -11.24
C SER A 116 4.78 -16.98 -10.40
N ARG A 117 4.47 -15.73 -9.99
CA ARG A 117 3.20 -15.32 -9.40
C ARG A 117 2.08 -15.37 -10.44
N ASP A 118 1.37 -16.49 -10.52
CA ASP A 118 0.03 -16.53 -11.12
C ASP A 118 -1.01 -16.37 -10.02
N PHE A 119 -1.60 -15.17 -9.96
CA PHE A 119 -2.79 -14.89 -9.18
C PHE A 119 -3.94 -15.67 -9.84
N SER A 120 -4.25 -16.85 -9.31
CA SER A 120 -5.42 -17.62 -9.75
C SER A 120 -6.63 -17.18 -8.90
N PRO A 121 -7.62 -16.48 -9.47
CA PRO A 121 -8.85 -16.13 -8.76
C PRO A 121 -9.57 -17.42 -8.40
N GLY A 122 -9.90 -17.58 -7.11
CA GLY A 122 -10.71 -18.69 -6.64
C GLY A 122 -12.08 -18.64 -7.32
N SER A 123 -12.48 -19.76 -7.94
CA SER A 123 -13.77 -19.96 -8.60
C SER A 123 -14.02 -19.20 -9.94
N PRO A 124 -14.53 -19.90 -10.97
CA PRO A 124 -14.97 -19.29 -12.24
C PRO A 124 -16.01 -18.17 -12.08
N ASP A 125 -16.79 -18.18 -11.00
CA ASP A 125 -17.87 -17.22 -10.78
C ASP A 125 -17.35 -15.85 -10.31
N GLU A 126 -16.22 -15.80 -9.58
CA GLU A 126 -15.60 -14.54 -9.17
C GLU A 126 -14.96 -13.80 -10.35
N LYS A 127 -14.39 -14.53 -11.31
CA LYS A 127 -13.83 -13.97 -12.56
C LYS A 127 -14.91 -13.26 -13.38
N LYS A 128 -16.07 -13.89 -13.56
CA LYS A 128 -17.21 -13.29 -14.28
C LYS A 128 -17.73 -12.04 -13.59
N SER A 129 -17.77 -12.04 -12.26
CA SER A 129 -18.17 -10.86 -11.48
C SER A 129 -17.18 -9.71 -11.67
N PHE A 130 -15.89 -10.01 -11.70
CA PHE A 130 -14.84 -9.02 -11.95
C PHE A 130 -14.89 -8.47 -13.37
N ASP A 131 -14.99 -9.33 -14.37
CA ASP A 131 -15.08 -8.93 -15.79
C ASP A 131 -16.33 -8.07 -16.04
N ASN A 132 -17.47 -8.43 -15.44
CA ASN A 132 -18.69 -7.64 -15.54
C ASN A 132 -18.56 -6.26 -14.87
N PHE A 133 -17.88 -6.19 -13.73
CA PHE A 133 -17.59 -4.92 -13.08
C PHE A 133 -16.70 -4.01 -13.94
N LEU A 134 -15.62 -4.56 -14.51
CA LEU A 134 -14.73 -3.81 -15.39
C LEU A 134 -15.44 -3.31 -16.66
N ASN A 135 -16.23 -4.16 -17.30
CA ASN A 135 -16.99 -3.77 -18.50
C ASN A 135 -18.00 -2.66 -18.21
N ARG A 136 -18.66 -2.71 -17.05
CA ARG A 136 -19.57 -1.65 -16.60
C ARG A 136 -18.83 -0.34 -16.32
N LEU A 137 -17.65 -0.43 -15.71
CA LEU A 137 -16.82 0.72 -15.39
C LEU A 137 -16.30 1.41 -16.66
N ASP A 138 -15.82 0.62 -17.63
CA ASP A 138 -15.33 1.11 -18.91
C ASP A 138 -16.47 1.75 -19.72
N SER A 139 -17.67 1.19 -19.69
CA SER A 139 -18.86 1.78 -20.33
C SER A 139 -19.21 3.14 -19.72
N SER A 140 -19.23 3.23 -18.38
CA SER A 140 -19.47 4.49 -17.68
C SER A 140 -18.40 5.55 -18.00
N LEU A 141 -17.14 5.14 -18.15
CA LEU A 141 -16.04 6.03 -18.51
C LEU A 141 -16.17 6.53 -19.95
N ALA A 142 -16.60 5.67 -20.87
CA ALA A 142 -16.85 6.03 -22.26
C ALA A 142 -17.96 7.08 -22.39
N ASP A 143 -19.06 6.92 -21.65
CA ASP A 143 -20.17 7.87 -21.64
C ASP A 143 -19.74 9.25 -21.11
N ILE A 144 -18.97 9.27 -20.02
CA ILE A 144 -18.41 10.51 -19.45
C ILE A 144 -17.49 11.19 -20.47
N LYS A 145 -16.58 10.42 -21.09
CA LYS A 145 -15.66 10.96 -22.08
C LYS A 145 -16.40 11.59 -23.26
N LYS A 146 -17.41 10.89 -23.80
CA LYS A 146 -18.25 11.39 -24.90
C LYS A 146 -18.98 12.68 -24.53
N HIS A 147 -19.51 12.78 -23.30
CA HIS A 147 -20.18 13.99 -22.83
C HIS A 147 -19.20 15.17 -22.71
N VAL A 148 -17.98 14.94 -22.20
CA VAL A 148 -16.95 15.97 -22.10
C VAL A 148 -16.53 16.46 -23.49
N GLU A 149 -16.33 15.55 -24.44
CA GLU A 149 -15.94 15.88 -25.81
C GLU A 149 -17.01 16.71 -26.52
N LYS A 150 -18.28 16.31 -26.40
CA LYS A 150 -19.42 17.09 -26.91
C LYS A 150 -19.52 18.49 -26.30
N SER A 151 -19.21 18.63 -25.00
CA SER A 151 -19.22 19.96 -24.35
C SER A 151 -18.07 20.86 -24.79
N LYS A 152 -16.95 20.30 -25.23
CA LYS A 152 -15.83 21.07 -25.79
C LYS A 152 -16.12 21.53 -27.22
N GLU A 153 -16.67 20.66 -28.06
CA GLU A 153 -17.08 21.02 -29.44
C GLU A 153 -18.16 22.10 -29.47
N ASN A 154 -19.04 22.14 -28.46
CA ASN A 154 -20.11 23.14 -28.38
C ASN A 154 -19.66 24.48 -27.78
N SER A 155 -18.36 24.62 -27.45
CA SER A 155 -17.75 25.81 -26.85
C SER A 155 -16.67 26.46 -27.75
N GLU A 156 -16.45 25.94 -28.96
CA GLU A 156 -15.75 26.60 -30.07
C GLU A 156 -16.77 27.14 -31.09
#